data_AF-A0A4Q6FBE5-F1
#
_entry.id   AF-A0A4Q6FBE5-F1
#
_cell.length_a   1.000
_cell.length_b   1.000
_cell.length_c   1.000
_cell.angle_alpha   90.00
_cell.angle_beta   90.00
_cell.angle_gamma   90.00
#
_symmetry.space_group_name_H-M   'P 1'
#
loop_
_entity.id
_entity.type
_entity.pdbx_description
1 polymer ?
#
loop_
_entity_poly.entity_id
_entity_poly.type
_entity_poly.pdbx_seq_one_letter_code
_entity_poly.pdbx_strand_id
1 'polypeptide(L)'
;MKPALVKLIRFLIALALTPIVLAILALLVINIVDWDKHRGFVAQMIEKFSDYKVDHIEGIKIGLLTSAEAGVDRIKLHHETGYGALKSLETRQTYLKLKVFPLLFSDSLIIQNFILDGARIDLQKAKVDPNAPVAEDDEDSSFTLAKLPSIFINSANVRDFNFVYAGTTQGEPFKLRIESAGVTAPKSDKPSMLNAEGKLSNLPFEVVGAFGSFDAFRDADAAYPARIKAKIADHALDARGTIKFRDGLSHFDVDASGPGLVKLKEALKLNIGDIPPYKLSFAVDKKPDVIRFEDIK
;
A
#
# COMPACT_ATOMS: atom_id res chain seq x y z
N MET A 1 11.30 0.47 61.96
CA MET A 1 10.43 1.24 61.02
C MET A 1 9.12 1.57 61.74
N LYS A 2 8.68 2.84 61.77
CA LYS A 2 7.44 3.22 62.47
C LYS A 2 6.22 2.58 61.77
N PRO A 3 5.23 2.02 62.49
CA PRO A 3 4.06 1.35 61.90
C PRO A 3 3.25 2.26 60.96
N ALA A 4 3.28 3.58 61.17
CA ALA A 4 2.68 4.56 60.27
C ALA A 4 3.34 4.60 58.88
N LEU A 5 4.66 4.41 58.79
CA LEU A 5 5.39 4.42 57.52
C LEU A 5 5.02 3.22 56.64
N VAL A 6 4.83 2.04 57.24
CA VAL A 6 4.42 0.82 56.54
C VAL A 6 3.01 0.96 55.93
N LYS A 7 2.07 1.59 56.65
CA LYS A 7 0.72 1.84 56.16
C LYS A 7 0.71 2.84 55.00
N LEU A 8 1.50 3.90 55.08
CA LEU A 8 1.65 4.89 54.01
C LEU A 8 2.24 4.28 52.74
N ILE A 9 3.31 3.47 52.87
CA ILE A 9 3.93 2.78 51.73
C ILE A 9 2.93 1.84 51.04
N ARG A 10 2.16 1.06 51.81
CA ARG A 10 1.13 0.17 51.24
C ARG A 10 0.03 0.93 50.51
N PHE A 11 -0.40 2.08 51.03
CA PHE A 11 -1.39 2.92 50.37
C PHE A 11 -0.85 3.50 49.05
N LEU A 12 0.38 4.01 49.04
CA LEU A 12 1.01 4.53 47.83
C LEU A 12 1.22 3.44 46.77
N ILE A 13 1.60 2.23 47.18
CA ILE A 13 1.69 1.07 46.27
C ILE A 13 0.32 0.72 45.69
N ALA A 14 -0.74 0.64 46.51
CA ALA A 14 -2.09 0.34 46.04
C ALA A 14 -2.60 1.40 45.06
N LEU A 15 -2.35 2.67 45.35
CA LEU A 15 -2.71 3.79 44.48
C LEU A 15 -1.96 3.74 43.14
N ALA A 16 -0.66 3.43 43.16
CA ALA A 16 0.15 3.28 41.95
C ALA A 16 -0.23 2.04 41.12
N LEU A 17 -0.67 0.95 41.77
CA LEU A 17 -1.10 -0.28 41.08
C LEU A 17 -2.49 -0.17 40.46
N THR A 18 -3.38 0.65 41.01
CA THR A 18 -4.75 0.80 40.51
C THR A 18 -4.84 1.17 39.01
N PRO A 19 -4.14 2.19 38.48
CA PRO A 19 -4.19 2.50 37.05
C PRO A 19 -3.60 1.38 36.19
N ILE A 20 -2.58 0.65 36.69
CA ILE A 20 -1.98 -0.49 35.98
C ILE A 20 -3.01 -1.62 35.85
N VAL A 21 -3.72 -1.95 36.94
CA VAL A 21 -4.77 -2.97 36.93
C VAL A 21 -5.93 -2.55 36.01
N LEU A 22 -6.35 -1.29 36.03
CA LEU A 22 -7.39 -0.77 35.13
C LEU A 22 -6.97 -0.83 33.66
N ALA A 23 -5.72 -0.49 33.34
CA ALA A 23 -5.19 -0.60 31.99
C ALA A 23 -5.17 -2.06 31.51
N ILE A 24 -4.72 -2.99 32.36
CA ILE A 24 -4.75 -4.43 32.05
C ILE A 24 -6.18 -4.91 31.81
N LEU A 25 -7.14 -4.52 32.66
CA LEU A 25 -8.55 -4.86 32.48
C LEU A 25 -9.11 -4.30 31.17
N ALA A 26 -8.79 -3.05 30.83
CA ALA A 26 -9.21 -2.44 29.56
C ALA A 26 -8.65 -3.20 28.35
N LEU A 27 -7.37 -3.59 28.38
CA LEU A 27 -6.75 -4.41 27.34
C LEU A 27 -7.41 -5.79 27.23
N LEU A 28 -7.75 -6.43 28.36
CA LEU A 28 -8.47 -7.70 28.35
C LEU A 28 -9.86 -7.54 27.74
N VAL A 29 -10.60 -6.47 28.08
CA VAL A 29 -11.92 -6.19 27.51
C VAL A 29 -11.81 -6.03 25.99
N ILE A 30 -10.86 -5.24 25.48
CA ILE A 30 -10.68 -5.04 24.03
C ILE A 30 -10.46 -6.37 23.30
N ASN A 31 -9.66 -7.28 23.86
CA ASN A 31 -9.40 -8.58 23.23
C ASN A 31 -10.59 -9.56 23.33
N ILE A 32 -11.55 -9.34 24.23
CA ILE A 32 -12.74 -10.21 24.43
C ILE A 32 -13.97 -9.66 23.68
N VAL A 33 -14.01 -8.36 23.41
CA VAL A 33 -15.12 -7.71 22.70
C VAL A 33 -15.24 -8.27 21.28
N ASP A 34 -16.47 -8.66 20.93
CA ASP A 34 -16.84 -9.04 19.58
C ASP A 34 -16.98 -7.79 18.69
N TRP A 35 -15.89 -7.46 18.00
CA TRP A 35 -15.80 -6.27 17.15
C TRP A 35 -16.71 -6.32 15.92
N ASP A 36 -17.22 -7.49 15.53
CA ASP A 36 -18.21 -7.61 14.45
C ASP A 36 -19.54 -6.93 14.80
N LYS A 37 -19.83 -6.72 16.10
CA LYS A 37 -20.97 -5.91 16.55
C LYS A 37 -20.78 -4.41 16.28
N HIS A 38 -19.57 -3.97 15.97
CA HIS A 38 -19.23 -2.57 15.69
C HIS A 38 -19.01 -2.30 14.20
N ARG A 39 -19.38 -3.25 13.32
CA ARG A 39 -19.29 -3.12 11.87
C ARG A 39 -19.93 -1.84 11.30
N GLY A 40 -21.07 -1.42 11.86
CA GLY A 40 -21.77 -0.22 11.40
C GLY A 40 -20.97 1.06 11.65
N PHE A 41 -20.25 1.15 12.77
CA PHE A 41 -19.36 2.26 13.06
C PHE A 41 -18.18 2.30 12.10
N VAL A 42 -17.54 1.15 11.85
CA VAL A 42 -16.41 1.06 10.90
C VAL A 42 -16.86 1.43 9.49
N ALA A 43 -18.03 0.94 9.05
CA ALA A 43 -18.62 1.30 7.77
C ALA A 43 -18.85 2.81 7.65
N GLN A 44 -19.50 3.43 8.63
CA GLN A 44 -19.73 4.88 8.66
C GLN A 44 -18.44 5.69 8.62
N MET A 45 -17.39 5.22 9.29
CA MET A 45 -16.08 5.88 9.24
C MET A 45 -15.46 5.81 7.84
N ILE A 46 -15.52 4.65 7.18
CA ILE A 46 -15.05 4.52 5.79
C ILE A 46 -15.85 5.44 4.86
N GLU A 47 -17.17 5.43 4.95
CA GLU A 47 -18.05 6.28 4.11
C GLU A 47 -17.91 7.77 4.41
N LYS A 48 -17.53 8.15 5.62
CA LYS A 48 -17.32 9.55 6.00
C LYS A 48 -16.02 10.12 5.44
N PHE A 49 -14.98 9.29 5.36
CA PHE A 49 -13.64 9.70 4.94
C PHE A 49 -13.29 9.24 3.51
N SER A 50 -14.26 8.71 2.77
CA SER A 50 -14.06 8.26 1.39
C SER A 50 -15.35 8.35 0.58
N ASP A 51 -15.24 8.43 -0.75
CA ASP A 51 -16.39 8.46 -1.67
C ASP A 51 -16.99 7.06 -1.96
N TYR A 52 -16.69 6.10 -1.10
CA TYR A 52 -17.09 4.70 -1.27
C TYR A 52 -18.15 4.31 -0.26
N LYS A 53 -19.17 3.61 -0.76
CA LYS A 53 -20.19 2.95 0.06
C LYS A 53 -19.70 1.58 0.47
N VAL A 54 -19.98 1.21 1.72
CA VAL A 54 -19.61 -0.10 2.26
C VAL A 54 -20.79 -1.03 2.09
N ASP A 55 -20.73 -1.92 1.09
CA ASP A 55 -21.77 -2.95 0.88
C ASP A 55 -21.77 -3.97 2.02
N HIS A 56 -20.56 -4.38 2.40
CA HIS A 56 -20.38 -5.52 3.29
C HIS A 56 -19.03 -5.43 4.01
N ILE A 57 -19.06 -5.68 5.33
CA ILE A 57 -17.85 -5.79 6.15
C ILE A 57 -18.04 -6.86 7.23
N GLU A 58 -17.09 -7.79 7.33
CA GLU A 58 -17.12 -8.93 8.25
C GLU A 58 -15.74 -9.30 8.80
N GLY A 59 -15.73 -9.96 9.97
CA GLY A 59 -14.53 -10.54 10.55
C GLY A 59 -13.57 -9.49 11.08
N ILE A 60 -14.11 -8.42 11.67
CA ILE A 60 -13.33 -7.35 12.27
C ILE A 60 -12.65 -7.92 13.51
N LYS A 61 -11.31 -7.88 13.51
CA LYS A 61 -10.47 -8.38 14.60
C LYS A 61 -9.60 -7.23 15.08
N ILE A 62 -9.72 -6.88 16.35
CA ILE A 62 -8.83 -5.92 16.98
C ILE A 62 -8.16 -6.61 18.17
N GLY A 63 -6.83 -6.64 18.16
CA GLY A 63 -6.02 -7.18 19.24
C GLY A 63 -5.10 -6.10 19.79
N LEU A 64 -5.05 -5.92 21.11
CA LEU A 64 -4.14 -4.99 21.79
C LEU A 64 -3.51 -5.73 22.98
N LEU A 65 -2.33 -6.30 22.77
CA LEU A 65 -1.57 -6.98 23.83
C LEU A 65 -0.11 -6.52 23.79
N THR A 66 0.67 -7.05 22.86
CA THR A 66 2.07 -6.63 22.59
C THR A 66 2.21 -5.90 21.25
N SER A 67 1.27 -6.15 20.35
CA SER A 67 1.06 -5.46 19.09
C SER A 67 -0.40 -5.03 18.99
N ALA A 68 -0.65 -3.97 18.24
CA ALA A 68 -1.98 -3.57 17.82
C ALA A 68 -2.23 -4.28 16.50
N GLU A 69 -3.18 -5.19 16.49
CA GLU A 69 -3.57 -5.94 15.32
C GLU A 69 -4.96 -5.48 14.92
N ALA A 70 -5.13 -5.15 13.65
CA ALA A 70 -6.42 -4.83 13.06
C ALA A 70 -6.56 -5.69 11.81
N GLY A 71 -7.63 -6.46 11.73
CA GLY A 71 -7.95 -7.28 10.58
C GLY A 71 -9.41 -7.14 10.22
N VAL A 72 -9.71 -7.33 8.95
CA VAL A 72 -11.05 -7.47 8.43
C VAL A 72 -10.98 -8.61 7.43
N ASP A 73 -11.87 -9.59 7.56
CA ASP A 73 -11.87 -10.70 6.61
C ASP A 73 -12.49 -10.19 5.30
N ARG A 74 -13.79 -9.94 5.25
CA ARG A 74 -14.43 -9.54 3.98
C ARG A 74 -14.77 -8.06 3.98
N ILE A 75 -14.32 -7.35 2.94
CA ILE A 75 -14.73 -5.95 2.66
C ILE A 75 -15.21 -5.90 1.23
N LYS A 76 -16.37 -5.29 1.01
CA LYS A 76 -16.86 -4.94 -0.32
C LYS A 76 -17.25 -3.47 -0.34
N LEU A 77 -16.57 -2.72 -1.20
CA LEU A 77 -16.81 -1.31 -1.44
C LEU A 77 -17.23 -1.11 -2.89
N HIS A 78 -18.11 -0.15 -3.12
CA HIS A 78 -18.38 0.38 -4.45
C HIS A 78 -18.42 1.90 -4.42
N HIS A 79 -18.14 2.51 -5.56
CA HIS A 79 -18.17 3.96 -5.67
C HIS A 79 -19.61 4.47 -5.80
N GLU A 80 -20.00 5.44 -4.98
CA GLU A 80 -21.38 5.90 -4.90
C GLU A 80 -21.82 6.66 -6.15
N THR A 81 -20.97 7.56 -6.65
CA THR A 81 -21.40 8.56 -7.64
C THR A 81 -21.17 8.12 -9.09
N GLY A 82 -20.56 6.96 -9.33
CA GLY A 82 -20.24 6.46 -10.68
C GLY A 82 -19.22 7.31 -11.50
N TYR A 83 -18.74 8.43 -10.97
CA TYR A 83 -17.75 9.31 -11.61
C TYR A 83 -16.29 8.88 -11.37
N GLY A 84 -16.04 8.03 -10.37
CA GLY A 84 -14.72 7.54 -10.02
C GLY A 84 -14.17 6.49 -10.99
N ALA A 85 -12.83 6.39 -11.01
CA ALA A 85 -12.14 5.33 -11.74
C ALA A 85 -12.34 3.96 -11.08
N LEU A 86 -12.40 3.90 -9.74
CA LEU A 86 -12.66 2.67 -9.01
C LEU A 86 -14.15 2.38 -9.01
N LYS A 87 -14.56 1.26 -9.61
CA LYS A 87 -15.96 0.81 -9.65
C LYS A 87 -16.29 -0.01 -8.41
N SER A 88 -15.45 -0.99 -8.11
CA SER A 88 -15.59 -1.89 -6.96
C SER A 88 -14.25 -2.35 -6.43
N LEU A 89 -14.19 -2.50 -5.11
CA LEU A 89 -13.10 -3.15 -4.38
C LEU A 89 -13.70 -4.25 -3.51
N GLU A 90 -13.28 -5.48 -3.70
CA GLU A 90 -13.64 -6.61 -2.85
C GLU A 90 -12.37 -7.23 -2.29
N THR A 91 -12.34 -7.62 -1.01
CA THR A 91 -11.20 -8.32 -0.40
C THR A 91 -11.68 -9.52 0.40
N ARG A 92 -10.91 -10.61 0.39
CA ARG A 92 -11.18 -11.82 1.20
C ARG A 92 -10.58 -11.73 2.60
N GLN A 93 -9.44 -11.05 2.71
CA GLN A 93 -8.81 -10.71 3.97
C GLN A 93 -7.92 -9.48 3.80
N THR A 94 -8.05 -8.53 4.72
CA THR A 94 -7.10 -7.44 4.92
C THR A 94 -6.65 -7.48 6.37
N TYR A 95 -5.35 -7.64 6.61
CA TYR A 95 -4.79 -7.74 7.95
C TYR A 95 -3.60 -6.81 8.10
N LEU A 96 -3.60 -6.05 9.19
CA LEU A 96 -2.60 -5.06 9.53
C LEU A 96 -2.13 -5.31 10.97
N LYS A 97 -0.82 -5.56 11.12
CA LYS A 97 -0.18 -5.72 12.42
C LYS A 97 0.79 -4.57 12.67
N LEU A 98 0.53 -3.81 13.72
CA LEU A 98 1.28 -2.62 14.12
C LEU A 98 2.00 -2.86 15.46
N LYS A 99 3.23 -2.36 15.60
CA LYS A 99 3.83 -2.22 16.94
C LYS A 99 3.37 -0.90 17.56
N VAL A 100 2.58 -1.00 18.63
CA VAL A 100 2.11 0.17 19.40
C VAL A 100 3.12 0.65 20.44
N PHE A 101 3.95 -0.23 20.99
CA PHE A 101 4.93 0.17 22.01
C PHE A 101 5.88 1.29 21.56
N PRO A 102 6.47 1.25 20.34
CA PRO A 102 7.29 2.35 19.83
C PRO A 102 6.54 3.68 19.72
N LEU A 103 5.23 3.70 19.50
CA LEU A 103 4.46 4.95 19.44
C LEU A 103 4.45 5.70 20.79
N LEU A 104 4.58 4.98 21.91
CA LEU A 104 4.61 5.60 23.24
C LEU A 104 5.97 6.23 23.58
N PHE A 105 7.03 5.88 22.82
CA PHE A 105 8.41 6.24 23.19
C PHE A 105 9.25 6.86 22.05
N SER A 106 8.88 6.69 20.78
CA SER A 106 9.75 7.02 19.64
C SER A 106 9.06 7.65 18.43
N ASP A 107 7.83 8.19 18.56
CA ASP A 107 7.07 8.85 17.47
C ASP A 107 7.06 8.09 16.13
N SER A 108 7.18 6.76 16.21
CA SER A 108 7.39 5.89 15.05
C SER A 108 6.27 4.86 14.95
N LEU A 109 5.58 4.82 13.81
CA LEU A 109 4.58 3.82 13.49
C LEU A 109 5.23 2.67 12.72
N ILE A 110 5.35 1.50 13.35
CA ILE A 110 5.95 0.32 12.69
C ILE A 110 4.84 -0.64 12.29
N ILE A 111 4.63 -0.77 10.97
CA ILE A 111 3.79 -1.79 10.35
C ILE A 111 4.61 -3.07 10.24
N GLN A 112 4.38 -4.02 11.13
CA GLN A 112 5.11 -5.29 11.15
C GLN A 112 4.75 -6.17 9.95
N ASN A 113 3.46 -6.21 9.61
CA ASN A 113 2.98 -7.00 8.52
C ASN A 113 1.65 -6.43 8.03
N PHE A 114 1.57 -6.22 6.72
CA PHE A 114 0.34 -5.95 6.01
C PHE A 114 0.06 -7.13 5.08
N ILE A 115 -1.15 -7.67 5.10
CA ILE A 115 -1.59 -8.75 4.22
C ILE A 115 -2.88 -8.31 3.54
N LEU A 116 -2.90 -8.38 2.21
CA LEU A 116 -4.08 -8.22 1.38
C LEU A 116 -4.30 -9.50 0.59
N ASP A 117 -5.36 -10.24 0.88
CA ASP A 117 -5.68 -11.52 0.27
C ASP A 117 -7.00 -11.47 -0.51
N GLY A 118 -7.00 -12.09 -1.69
CA GLY A 118 -8.17 -12.23 -2.54
C GLY A 118 -8.76 -10.91 -3.00
N ALA A 119 -7.95 -9.86 -3.10
CA ALA A 119 -8.42 -8.54 -3.50
C ALA A 119 -8.83 -8.52 -4.99
N ARG A 120 -9.95 -7.87 -5.29
CA ARG A 120 -10.50 -7.69 -6.62
C ARG A 120 -10.79 -6.22 -6.82
N ILE A 121 -10.13 -5.62 -7.79
CA ILE A 121 -10.27 -4.22 -8.14
C ILE A 121 -10.80 -4.13 -9.56
N ASP A 122 -11.99 -3.57 -9.70
CA ASP A 122 -12.55 -3.23 -11.00
C ASP A 122 -12.44 -1.73 -11.20
N LEU A 123 -11.66 -1.34 -12.19
CA LEU A 123 -11.53 0.03 -12.64
C LEU A 123 -12.26 0.26 -13.95
N GLN A 124 -12.70 1.49 -14.16
CA GLN A 124 -13.27 2.00 -15.38
C GLN A 124 -12.65 3.36 -15.71
N LYS A 125 -12.88 3.85 -16.93
CA LYS A 125 -12.52 5.22 -17.27
C LYS A 125 -13.32 6.17 -16.36
N ALA A 126 -12.61 7.00 -15.60
CA ALA A 126 -13.26 8.02 -14.78
C ALA A 126 -14.13 8.93 -15.66
N LYS A 127 -15.28 9.32 -15.13
CA LYS A 127 -16.14 10.33 -15.76
C LYS A 127 -15.95 11.60 -14.96
N VAL A 128 -15.81 12.73 -15.66
CA VAL A 128 -15.79 14.02 -14.98
C VAL A 128 -17.19 14.25 -14.40
N ASP A 129 -17.27 14.46 -13.08
CA ASP A 129 -18.51 14.91 -12.46
C ASP A 129 -18.72 16.39 -12.85
N PRO A 130 -19.76 16.71 -13.63
CA PRO A 130 -19.99 18.08 -14.07
C PRO A 130 -20.34 19.04 -12.93
N ASN A 131 -20.72 18.51 -11.76
CA ASN A 131 -21.08 19.29 -10.58
C ASN A 131 -20.02 19.21 -9.47
N ALA A 132 -18.88 18.54 -9.71
CA ALA A 132 -17.81 18.54 -8.73
C ALA A 132 -17.35 19.98 -8.52
N PRO A 133 -17.26 20.45 -7.26
CA PRO A 133 -16.67 21.74 -6.99
C PRO A 133 -15.26 21.74 -7.58
N VAL A 134 -14.92 22.80 -8.32
CA VAL A 134 -13.53 23.03 -8.70
C VAL A 134 -12.77 23.10 -7.39
N ALA A 135 -11.83 22.18 -7.19
CA ALA A 135 -10.98 22.22 -6.00
C ALA A 135 -10.29 23.58 -6.02
N GLU A 136 -10.73 24.48 -5.13
CA GLU A 136 -9.98 25.68 -4.85
C GLU A 136 -8.66 25.18 -4.26
N ASP A 137 -7.55 25.54 -4.90
CA ASP A 137 -6.22 25.24 -4.36
C ASP A 137 -6.12 25.98 -3.01
N ASP A 138 -6.48 25.31 -1.93
CA ASP A 138 -6.24 25.76 -0.56
C ASP A 138 -4.72 25.80 -0.36
N GLU A 139 -4.11 26.92 -0.76
CA GLU A 139 -2.67 27.20 -0.63
C GLU A 139 -2.18 27.05 0.83
N ASP A 140 -3.09 27.07 1.81
CA ASP A 140 -2.80 26.92 3.24
C ASP A 140 -2.85 25.47 3.77
N SER A 141 -3.27 24.49 2.98
CA SER A 141 -3.33 23.08 3.38
C SER A 141 -1.97 22.37 3.21
N SER A 142 -0.90 22.98 3.71
CA SER A 142 0.44 22.35 3.74
C SER A 142 0.51 21.26 4.82
N PHE A 143 -0.23 20.17 4.61
CA PHE A 143 -0.02 18.92 5.31
C PHE A 143 1.30 18.31 4.82
N THR A 144 2.42 18.83 5.32
CA THR A 144 3.74 18.35 4.98
C THR A 144 3.90 16.94 5.57
N LEU A 145 4.16 15.94 4.74
CA LEU A 145 4.49 14.56 5.15
C LEU A 145 5.59 14.50 6.25
N ALA A 146 6.41 15.55 6.35
CA ALA A 146 7.40 15.75 7.41
C ALA A 146 6.82 15.79 8.84
N LYS A 147 5.53 16.14 9.02
CA LYS A 147 4.84 16.17 10.33
C LYS A 147 4.22 14.83 10.72
N LEU A 148 4.16 13.86 9.80
CA LEU A 148 3.66 12.52 10.12
C LEU A 148 4.73 11.75 10.92
N PRO A 149 4.31 10.87 11.86
CA PRO A 149 5.22 9.96 12.52
C PRO A 149 5.98 9.14 11.49
N SER A 150 7.19 8.68 11.81
CA SER A 150 7.95 7.86 10.87
C SER A 150 7.22 6.53 10.65
N ILE A 151 6.62 6.36 9.48
CA ILE A 151 5.93 5.12 9.10
C ILE A 151 6.98 4.18 8.50
N PHE A 152 7.17 3.03 9.13
CA PHE A 152 8.07 1.98 8.65
C PHE A 152 7.29 0.69 8.40
N ILE A 153 7.48 0.08 7.22
CA ILE A 153 6.80 -1.15 6.82
C ILE A 153 7.81 -2.29 6.74
N ASN A 154 7.75 -3.22 7.70
CA ASN A 154 8.60 -4.41 7.73
C ASN A 154 8.27 -5.36 6.58
N SER A 155 6.97 -5.63 6.38
CA SER A 155 6.51 -6.45 5.27
C SER A 155 5.10 -6.08 4.84
N ALA A 156 4.88 -6.13 3.53
CA ALA A 156 3.57 -6.01 2.91
C ALA A 156 3.42 -7.15 1.90
N ASN A 157 2.36 -7.93 2.00
CA ASN A 157 2.10 -9.08 1.16
C ASN A 157 0.72 -8.96 0.52
N VAL A 158 0.65 -9.28 -0.76
CA VAL A 158 -0.57 -9.34 -1.56
C VAL A 158 -0.68 -10.75 -2.13
N ARG A 159 -1.85 -11.36 -2.04
CA ARG A 159 -2.13 -12.71 -2.55
C ARG A 159 -3.45 -12.72 -3.30
N ASP A 160 -3.52 -13.52 -4.37
CA ASP A 160 -4.73 -13.70 -5.17
C ASP A 160 -5.38 -12.37 -5.62
N PHE A 161 -4.58 -11.37 -5.97
CA PHE A 161 -5.08 -10.06 -6.37
C PHE A 161 -5.47 -10.06 -7.84
N ASN A 162 -6.66 -9.56 -8.14
CA ASN A 162 -7.21 -9.48 -9.49
C ASN A 162 -7.56 -8.03 -9.78
N PHE A 163 -7.06 -7.54 -10.91
CA PHE A 163 -7.29 -6.19 -11.39
C PHE A 163 -7.87 -6.26 -12.78
N VAL A 164 -8.98 -5.55 -12.97
CA VAL A 164 -9.68 -5.45 -14.25
C VAL A 164 -9.87 -3.98 -14.56
N TYR A 165 -9.41 -3.53 -15.74
CA TYR A 165 -9.66 -2.17 -16.21
C TYR A 165 -10.49 -2.19 -17.50
N ALA A 166 -11.72 -1.67 -17.42
CA ALA A 166 -12.71 -1.68 -18.50
C ALA A 166 -12.66 -0.45 -19.43
N GLY A 167 -11.60 0.38 -19.37
CA GLY A 167 -11.50 1.65 -20.11
C GLY A 167 -10.56 1.66 -21.31
N THR A 168 -10.28 0.51 -21.93
CA THR A 168 -9.40 0.45 -23.11
C THR A 168 -10.14 0.93 -24.36
N THR A 169 -9.45 1.61 -25.26
CA THR A 169 -10.00 2.08 -26.55
C THR A 169 -10.44 0.93 -27.47
N GLN A 170 -10.07 -0.31 -27.16
CA GLN A 170 -10.31 -1.50 -27.96
C GLN A 170 -11.43 -2.41 -27.42
N GLY A 171 -12.16 -1.99 -26.38
CA GLY A 171 -13.37 -2.65 -25.87
C GLY A 171 -13.15 -3.90 -25.00
N GLU A 172 -12.00 -4.58 -25.08
CA GLU A 172 -11.64 -5.68 -24.18
C GLU A 172 -11.00 -5.15 -22.89
N PRO A 173 -11.43 -5.63 -21.70
CA PRO A 173 -10.86 -5.19 -20.44
C PRO A 173 -9.43 -5.71 -20.26
N PHE A 174 -8.54 -4.85 -19.76
CA PHE A 174 -7.21 -5.24 -19.34
C PHE A 174 -7.30 -6.05 -18.04
N LYS A 175 -6.66 -7.23 -18.00
CA LYS A 175 -6.71 -8.15 -16.86
C LYS A 175 -5.31 -8.42 -16.34
N LEU A 176 -5.08 -8.08 -15.08
CA LEU A 176 -3.87 -8.41 -14.33
C LEU A 176 -4.25 -9.27 -13.13
N ARG A 177 -3.61 -10.42 -13.00
CA ARG A 177 -3.72 -11.28 -11.82
C ARG A 177 -2.36 -11.36 -11.16
N ILE A 178 -2.26 -10.94 -9.91
CA ILE A 178 -1.08 -11.12 -9.07
C ILE A 178 -1.36 -12.33 -8.18
N GLU A 179 -0.60 -13.40 -8.36
CA GLU A 179 -0.74 -14.61 -7.55
C GLU A 179 -0.11 -14.39 -6.18
N SER A 180 1.09 -13.83 -6.16
CA SER A 180 1.75 -13.36 -4.95
C SER A 180 2.56 -12.10 -5.23
N ALA A 181 2.57 -11.15 -4.31
CA ALA A 181 3.51 -10.05 -4.28
C ALA A 181 3.88 -9.73 -2.84
N GLY A 182 5.14 -9.38 -2.60
CA GLY A 182 5.65 -9.14 -1.26
C GLY A 182 6.76 -8.10 -1.31
N VAL A 183 6.67 -7.12 -0.42
CA VAL A 183 7.77 -6.21 -0.09
C VAL A 183 8.24 -6.54 1.31
N THR A 184 9.54 -6.63 1.52
CA THR A 184 10.15 -6.84 2.83
C THR A 184 11.28 -5.85 3.06
N ALA A 185 11.33 -5.25 4.24
CA ALA A 185 12.45 -4.45 4.72
C ALA A 185 12.80 -4.92 6.14
N PRO A 186 13.93 -5.62 6.33
CA PRO A 186 14.30 -6.15 7.64
C PRO A 186 14.43 -5.06 8.72
N LYS A 187 14.91 -3.88 8.32
CA LYS A 187 15.13 -2.68 9.14
C LYS A 187 15.01 -1.43 8.28
N SER A 188 14.83 -0.28 8.90
CA SER A 188 14.69 1.02 8.21
C SER A 188 15.93 1.43 7.43
N ASP A 189 17.12 0.98 7.87
CA ASP A 189 18.43 1.25 7.30
C ASP A 189 18.87 0.21 6.25
N LYS A 190 18.07 -0.84 6.00
CA LYS A 190 18.41 -1.91 5.06
C LYS A 190 17.61 -1.79 3.76
N PRO A 191 18.19 -2.23 2.63
CA PRO A 191 17.47 -2.31 1.35
C PRO A 191 16.14 -3.05 1.49
N SER A 192 15.12 -2.54 0.79
CA SER A 192 13.84 -3.24 0.68
C SER A 192 13.85 -4.18 -0.53
N MET A 193 13.24 -5.36 -0.38
CA MET A 193 13.17 -6.39 -1.40
C MET A 193 11.73 -6.58 -1.84
N LEU A 194 11.48 -6.55 -3.14
CA LEU A 194 10.20 -6.82 -3.78
C LEU A 194 10.28 -8.16 -4.50
N ASN A 195 9.27 -9.01 -4.35
CA ASN A 195 9.03 -10.17 -5.19
C ASN A 195 7.58 -10.16 -5.61
N ALA A 196 7.28 -10.40 -6.88
CA ALA A 196 5.92 -10.51 -7.38
C ALA A 196 5.85 -11.52 -8.53
N GLU A 197 4.76 -12.27 -8.60
CA GLU A 197 4.48 -13.20 -9.67
C GLU A 197 2.99 -13.19 -10.00
N GLY A 198 2.66 -13.54 -11.23
CA GLY A 198 1.28 -13.58 -11.65
C GLY A 198 1.11 -13.77 -13.14
N LYS A 199 -0.02 -13.27 -13.66
CA LYS A 199 -0.41 -13.36 -15.06
C LYS A 199 -0.94 -12.03 -15.58
N LEU A 200 -0.45 -11.64 -16.73
CA LEU A 200 -0.86 -10.46 -17.50
C LEU A 200 -1.53 -10.95 -18.78
N SER A 201 -2.85 -10.80 -18.90
CA SER A 201 -3.60 -11.35 -20.06
C SER A 201 -3.23 -12.82 -20.38
N ASN A 202 -3.12 -13.67 -19.33
CA ASN A 202 -2.66 -15.07 -19.37
C ASN A 202 -1.16 -15.32 -19.60
N LEU A 203 -0.34 -14.29 -19.83
CA LEU A 203 1.11 -14.44 -19.86
C LEU A 203 1.69 -14.44 -18.44
N PRO A 204 2.42 -15.48 -18.02
CA PRO A 204 3.04 -15.49 -16.71
C PRO A 204 4.10 -14.39 -16.60
N PHE A 205 4.18 -13.74 -15.45
CA PHE A 205 5.25 -12.79 -15.15
C PHE A 205 5.87 -13.05 -13.78
N GLU A 206 7.11 -12.61 -13.63
CA GLU A 206 7.89 -12.60 -12.40
C GLU A 206 8.60 -11.25 -12.31
N VAL A 207 8.60 -10.63 -11.13
CA VAL A 207 9.32 -9.39 -10.84
C VAL A 207 10.07 -9.55 -9.52
N VAL A 208 11.36 -9.28 -9.53
CA VAL A 208 12.21 -9.22 -8.35
C VAL A 208 12.88 -7.86 -8.31
N GLY A 209 12.68 -7.12 -7.22
CA GLY A 209 13.22 -5.79 -7.01
C GLY A 209 14.07 -5.71 -5.75
N ALA A 210 15.10 -4.86 -5.79
CA ALA A 210 15.83 -4.41 -4.63
C ALA A 210 15.89 -2.88 -4.68
N PHE A 211 15.47 -2.22 -3.61
CA PHE A 211 15.43 -0.78 -3.52
C PHE A 211 16.25 -0.29 -2.32
N GLY A 212 16.46 1.03 -2.26
CA GLY A 212 17.06 1.70 -1.12
C GLY A 212 16.36 1.40 0.21
N SER A 213 16.97 1.89 1.28
CA SER A 213 16.40 1.78 2.61
C SER A 213 15.24 2.77 2.77
N PHE A 214 14.24 2.43 3.58
CA PHE A 214 13.12 3.35 3.84
C PHE A 214 13.57 4.67 4.48
N ASP A 215 14.68 4.67 5.22
CA ASP A 215 15.27 5.91 5.73
C ASP A 215 15.76 6.83 4.60
N ALA A 216 16.34 6.26 3.54
CA ALA A 216 16.74 7.04 2.36
C ALA A 216 15.54 7.62 1.59
N PHE A 217 14.35 7.02 1.71
CA PHE A 217 13.12 7.55 1.11
C PHE A 217 12.67 8.86 1.78
N ARG A 218 13.09 9.13 3.03
CA ARG A 218 12.70 10.35 3.76
C ARG A 218 13.51 11.57 3.36
N ASP A 219 14.70 11.36 2.81
CA ASP A 219 15.52 12.42 2.25
C ASP A 219 15.14 12.59 0.78
N ALA A 220 14.31 13.60 0.50
CA ALA A 220 13.83 13.87 -0.85
C ALA A 220 14.94 14.26 -1.83
N ASP A 221 16.09 14.72 -1.32
CA ASP A 221 17.26 15.12 -2.10
C ASP A 221 18.20 13.94 -2.38
N ALA A 222 18.12 12.87 -1.57
CA ALA A 222 18.95 11.68 -1.73
C ALA A 222 18.53 10.86 -2.96
N ALA A 223 19.53 10.32 -3.66
CA ALA A 223 19.30 9.35 -4.72
C ALA A 223 18.90 8.00 -4.11
N TYR A 224 17.70 7.55 -4.44
CA TYR A 224 17.12 6.29 -3.99
C TYR A 224 17.47 5.17 -4.98
N PRO A 225 18.37 4.23 -4.63
CA PRO A 225 18.78 3.18 -5.55
C PRO A 225 17.63 2.21 -5.80
N ALA A 226 17.54 1.73 -7.05
CA ALA A 226 16.54 0.77 -7.46
C ALA A 226 17.14 -0.21 -8.48
N ARG A 227 16.87 -1.50 -8.29
CA ARG A 227 17.14 -2.55 -9.25
C ARG A 227 15.90 -3.40 -9.42
N ILE A 228 15.47 -3.61 -10.66
CA ILE A 228 14.28 -4.37 -10.99
C ILE A 228 14.65 -5.39 -12.06
N LYS A 229 14.40 -6.66 -11.78
CA LYS A 229 14.41 -7.73 -12.76
C LYS A 229 12.97 -8.16 -13.02
N ALA A 230 12.55 -8.14 -14.27
CA ALA A 230 11.22 -8.57 -14.66
C ALA A 230 11.33 -9.62 -15.77
N LYS A 231 10.43 -10.60 -15.73
CA LYS A 231 10.20 -11.55 -16.82
C LYS A 231 8.71 -11.56 -17.14
N ILE A 232 8.37 -11.58 -18.42
CA ILE A 232 7.00 -11.75 -18.89
C ILE A 232 7.05 -12.74 -20.05
N ALA A 233 6.49 -13.94 -19.86
CA ALA A 233 6.72 -15.08 -20.74
C ALA A 233 8.23 -15.29 -21.00
N ASP A 234 8.65 -15.17 -22.27
CA ASP A 234 10.04 -15.38 -22.71
C ASP A 234 10.85 -14.06 -22.79
N HIS A 235 10.29 -12.94 -22.31
CA HIS A 235 10.96 -11.65 -22.26
C HIS A 235 11.61 -11.42 -20.90
N ALA A 236 12.79 -10.80 -20.89
CA ALA A 236 13.51 -10.42 -19.68
C ALA A 236 13.90 -8.94 -19.73
N LEU A 237 13.89 -8.31 -18.56
CA LEU A 237 14.29 -6.93 -18.32
C LEU A 237 15.11 -6.87 -17.01
N ASP A 238 16.28 -6.24 -17.01
CA ASP A 238 17.06 -5.87 -15.82
C ASP A 238 17.30 -4.36 -15.89
N ALA A 239 16.64 -3.60 -15.01
CA ALA A 239 16.79 -2.17 -14.87
C ALA A 239 17.56 -1.87 -13.57
N ARG A 240 18.59 -1.03 -13.66
CA ARG A 240 19.46 -0.64 -12.54
C ARG A 240 19.62 0.86 -12.54
N GLY A 241 19.37 1.52 -11.42
CA GLY A 241 19.33 2.97 -11.44
C GLY A 241 19.07 3.62 -10.10
N THR A 242 18.72 4.90 -10.17
CA THR A 242 18.37 5.73 -9.01
C THR A 242 17.17 6.61 -9.32
N ILE A 243 16.42 6.95 -8.29
CA ILE A 243 15.26 7.85 -8.32
C ILE A 243 15.52 8.96 -7.30
N LYS A 244 15.30 10.21 -7.67
CA LYS A 244 15.26 11.35 -6.74
C LYS A 244 13.81 11.82 -6.62
N PHE A 245 13.32 11.93 -5.40
CA PHE A 245 11.90 12.19 -5.18
C PHE A 245 11.54 13.67 -5.32
N ARG A 246 12.40 14.59 -4.86
CA ARG A 246 12.12 16.03 -4.87
C ARG A 246 11.86 16.56 -6.27
N ASP A 247 12.72 16.18 -7.21
CA ASP A 247 12.68 16.64 -8.58
C ASP A 247 12.20 15.55 -9.53
N GLY A 248 11.80 14.36 -9.05
CA GLY A 248 11.34 13.26 -9.91
C GLY A 248 12.40 12.79 -10.92
N LEU A 249 13.67 13.20 -10.78
CA LEU A 249 14.73 12.77 -11.67
C LEU A 249 14.97 11.27 -11.47
N SER A 250 15.05 10.54 -12.57
CA SER A 250 15.46 9.14 -12.50
C SER A 250 16.39 8.79 -13.64
N HIS A 251 17.35 7.93 -13.32
CA HIS A 251 18.34 7.41 -14.26
C HIS A 251 18.37 5.90 -14.12
N PHE A 252 18.18 5.18 -15.21
CA PHE A 252 18.21 3.72 -15.25
C PHE A 252 18.99 3.20 -16.45
N ASP A 253 19.95 2.33 -16.20
CA ASP A 253 20.49 1.41 -17.20
C ASP A 253 19.54 0.23 -17.34
N VAL A 254 19.04 0.00 -18.56
CA VAL A 254 18.06 -1.03 -18.86
C VAL A 254 18.63 -2.01 -19.88
N ASP A 255 18.70 -3.28 -19.48
CA ASP A 255 18.98 -4.40 -20.35
C ASP A 255 17.67 -5.16 -20.62
N ALA A 256 17.29 -5.33 -21.88
CA ALA A 256 16.05 -6.02 -22.27
C ALA A 256 16.31 -7.04 -23.38
N SER A 257 15.65 -8.20 -23.32
CA SER A 257 15.77 -9.24 -24.35
C SER A 257 14.50 -10.07 -24.49
N GLY A 258 14.28 -10.65 -25.67
CA GLY A 258 13.20 -11.63 -25.89
C GLY A 258 13.13 -12.15 -27.33
N PRO A 259 12.28 -13.15 -27.61
CA PRO A 259 12.15 -13.79 -28.92
C PRO A 259 11.34 -12.98 -29.95
N GLY A 260 10.95 -11.74 -29.62
CA GLY A 260 10.12 -10.86 -30.44
C GLY A 260 8.80 -10.49 -29.75
N LEU A 261 8.23 -9.33 -30.08
CA LEU A 261 7.14 -8.73 -29.28
C LEU A 261 5.73 -9.19 -29.65
N VAL A 262 5.55 -10.17 -30.56
CA VAL A 262 4.22 -10.56 -31.06
C VAL A 262 3.27 -10.97 -29.92
N LYS A 263 3.69 -11.89 -29.04
CA LYS A 263 2.87 -12.33 -27.88
C LYS A 263 2.54 -11.18 -26.94
N LEU A 264 3.53 -10.33 -26.65
CA LEU A 264 3.37 -9.19 -25.74
C LEU A 264 2.41 -8.15 -26.34
N LYS A 265 2.55 -7.88 -27.65
CA LYS A 265 1.69 -7.01 -28.44
C LYS A 265 0.24 -7.48 -28.41
N GLU A 266 -0.01 -8.77 -28.58
CA GLU A 266 -1.36 -9.36 -28.49
C GLU A 266 -1.94 -9.26 -27.07
N ALA A 267 -1.14 -9.54 -26.06
CA ALA A 267 -1.56 -9.52 -24.65
C ALA A 267 -1.83 -8.12 -24.11
N LEU A 268 -1.00 -7.14 -24.50
CA LEU A 268 -1.10 -5.72 -24.11
C LEU A 268 -1.86 -4.88 -25.13
N LYS A 269 -2.26 -5.46 -26.25
CA LYS A 269 -2.99 -4.79 -27.33
C LYS A 269 -2.26 -3.57 -27.89
N LEU A 270 -0.94 -3.63 -27.95
CA LEU A 270 -0.09 -2.52 -28.38
C LEU A 270 -0.21 -2.30 -29.90
N ASN A 271 -0.32 -1.05 -30.33
CA ASN A 271 -0.28 -0.70 -31.74
C ASN A 271 1.18 -0.49 -32.20
N ILE A 272 1.95 -1.58 -32.20
CA ILE A 272 3.34 -1.59 -32.66
C ILE A 272 3.51 -2.58 -33.81
N GLY A 273 4.50 -2.32 -34.68
CA GLY A 273 4.90 -3.27 -35.71
C GLY A 273 5.44 -4.57 -35.12
N ASP A 274 5.64 -5.57 -35.97
CA ASP A 274 6.24 -6.83 -35.52
C ASP A 274 7.73 -6.63 -35.29
N ILE A 275 8.17 -6.87 -34.05
CA ILE A 275 9.57 -6.71 -33.64
C ILE A 275 10.19 -8.11 -33.55
N PRO A 276 11.28 -8.40 -34.31
CA PRO A 276 11.97 -9.70 -34.27
C PRO A 276 12.68 -9.92 -32.92
N PRO A 277 13.31 -11.09 -32.69
CA PRO A 277 14.15 -11.32 -31.52
C PRO A 277 15.12 -10.16 -31.29
N TYR A 278 15.22 -9.71 -30.04
CA TYR A 278 15.97 -8.52 -29.68
C TYR A 278 16.81 -8.72 -28.42
N LYS A 279 17.89 -7.94 -28.35
CA LYS A 279 18.68 -7.70 -27.16
C LYS A 279 19.12 -6.23 -27.20
N LEU A 280 18.64 -5.45 -26.25
CA LEU A 280 18.80 -4.00 -26.20
C LEU A 280 19.40 -3.62 -24.85
N SER A 281 20.31 -2.66 -24.86
CA SER A 281 20.84 -2.00 -23.66
C SER A 281 20.77 -0.50 -23.90
N PHE A 282 20.11 0.23 -23.00
CA PHE A 282 19.94 1.67 -23.13
C PHE A 282 19.85 2.32 -21.75
N ALA A 283 20.28 3.58 -21.65
CA ALA A 283 20.05 4.40 -20.48
C ALA A 283 18.75 5.19 -20.65
N VAL A 284 17.97 5.28 -19.58
CA VAL A 284 16.76 6.09 -19.50
C VAL A 284 16.99 7.17 -18.47
N ASP A 285 17.12 8.41 -18.94
CA ASP A 285 17.08 9.60 -18.12
C ASP A 285 15.68 10.20 -18.21
N LYS A 286 14.89 10.04 -17.16
CA LYS A 286 13.60 10.71 -17.06
C LYS A 286 13.78 11.94 -16.18
N LYS A 287 13.66 13.09 -16.80
CA LYS A 287 13.37 14.33 -16.09
C LYS A 287 11.87 14.38 -15.78
N PRO A 288 11.44 15.04 -14.70
CA PRO A 288 10.02 15.31 -14.53
C PRO A 288 9.58 16.10 -15.77
N ASP A 289 8.75 15.52 -16.61
CA ASP A 289 7.79 16.36 -17.31
C ASP A 289 6.94 16.91 -16.18
N VAL A 290 7.01 18.22 -15.94
CA VAL A 290 6.03 18.88 -15.10
C VAL A 290 4.71 18.64 -15.81
N ILE A 291 4.00 17.56 -15.47
CA ILE A 291 2.61 17.40 -15.86
C ILE A 291 1.89 18.41 -15.00
N ARG A 292 1.76 19.64 -15.53
CA ARG A 292 0.82 20.58 -14.96
C ARG A 292 -0.54 19.96 -15.22
N PHE A 293 -1.42 20.01 -14.23
CA PHE A 293 -2.81 19.57 -14.40
C PHE A 293 -3.49 20.27 -15.60
N GLU A 294 -2.96 21.43 -16.00
CA GLU A 294 -3.31 22.23 -17.19
C GLU A 294 -3.11 21.50 -18.54
N ASP A 295 -2.19 20.53 -18.62
CA ASP A 295 -1.73 19.91 -19.87
C ASP A 295 -2.49 18.62 -20.24
N ILE A 296 -3.41 18.15 -19.38
CA ILE A 296 -4.32 17.05 -19.67
C ILE A 296 -5.58 17.64 -20.35
N LYS A 297 -5.55 17.78 -21.68
CA LYS A 297 -6.72 18.12 -22.51
C LYS A 297 -7.50 16.88 -22.97
#